data_AF-A0A453PAU0-F1
#
_entry.id   AF-A0A453PAU0-F1
#
_cell.length_a   1.000
_cell.length_b   1.000
_cell.length_c   1.000
_cell.angle_alpha   90.00
_cell.angle_beta   90.00
_cell.angle_gamma   90.00
#
_symmetry.space_group_name_H-M   'P 1'
#
loop_
_entity.id
_entity.type
_entity.pdbx_description
1 polymer ?
#
loop_
_entity_poly.entity_id
_entity_poly.type
_entity_poly.pdbx_seq_one_letter_code
_entity_poly.pdbx_strand_id
1 'polypeptide(L)'
;MDFGYPQNLSPEILKLYITQEGVRSPFSSKPSDKPVPNATLQVTGAVGWRREGLVYKKNEVFLDIVESVNLLMSSKGSVLRCDVTGKILMKCFLSGMPDLKLGLNDKIGLEKEAQLKSRPSKSGKTIELDDVTFHQCVNLTRFNSEKTVSFVPPDGEFELMKYRITEGVNLPFRVLPTIKELGRTRMEINVKVKSVFGAKMFALGVVVKVPVPKQTAKTSFQTTSGKAKYNASIDSLVWKIRKFPGQTEATMSAEVELISTMGEKKLANRPPIQMEFQVPMFTASGLRVRFLKVWEKSGYNTVEWVRYISRAGSYEIRC
;
A
#
# COMPACT_ATOMS: atom_id res chain seq x y z
N MET A 1 -15.30 -24.60 -13.00
CA MET A 1 -14.48 -25.73 -12.53
C MET A 1 -15.08 -26.95 -13.17
N ASP A 2 -14.26 -27.80 -13.78
CA ASP A 2 -14.70 -28.99 -14.50
C ASP A 2 -13.91 -30.20 -13.99
N PHE A 3 -14.59 -31.26 -13.54
CA PHE A 3 -13.98 -32.41 -12.84
C PHE A 3 -13.01 -32.03 -11.69
N GLY A 4 -13.29 -30.96 -10.96
CA GLY A 4 -12.43 -30.47 -9.88
C GLY A 4 -11.23 -29.63 -10.36
N TYR A 5 -11.01 -29.51 -11.67
CA TYR A 5 -9.96 -28.67 -12.24
C TYR A 5 -10.47 -27.24 -12.49
N PRO A 6 -9.79 -26.22 -11.96
CA PRO A 6 -10.08 -24.84 -12.32
C PRO A 6 -9.77 -24.62 -13.80
N GLN A 7 -10.72 -24.05 -14.53
CA GLN A 7 -10.60 -23.69 -15.94
C GLN A 7 -10.17 -22.21 -15.99
N ASN A 8 -11.00 -21.33 -16.56
CA ASN A 8 -10.80 -19.88 -16.48
C ASN A 8 -11.50 -19.30 -15.23
N LEU A 9 -10.76 -18.57 -14.40
CA LEU A 9 -11.26 -17.91 -13.18
C LEU A 9 -11.26 -16.37 -13.30
N SER A 10 -11.01 -15.81 -14.48
CA SER A 10 -11.00 -14.36 -14.70
C SER A 10 -12.43 -13.80 -14.73
N PRO A 11 -12.83 -13.01 -13.72
CA PRO A 11 -14.21 -12.52 -13.62
C PRO A 11 -14.57 -11.56 -14.77
N GLU A 12 -13.61 -10.80 -15.30
CA GLU A 12 -13.83 -9.86 -16.40
C GLU A 12 -14.21 -10.57 -17.71
N ILE A 13 -13.60 -11.74 -17.94
CA ILE A 13 -13.91 -12.58 -19.10
C ILE A 13 -15.23 -13.32 -18.87
N LEU A 14 -15.42 -13.87 -17.67
CA LEU A 14 -16.64 -14.60 -17.33
C LEU A 14 -17.90 -13.72 -17.43
N LYS A 15 -17.81 -12.42 -17.12
CA LYS A 15 -18.91 -11.45 -17.28
C LYS A 15 -19.40 -11.28 -18.73
N LEU A 16 -18.62 -11.68 -19.74
CA LEU A 16 -19.05 -11.66 -21.15
C LEU A 16 -20.05 -12.77 -21.45
N TYR A 17 -19.92 -13.90 -20.76
CA TYR A 17 -20.69 -15.12 -21.02
C TYR A 17 -21.77 -15.33 -19.95
N ILE A 18 -21.55 -14.80 -18.76
CA ILE A 18 -22.40 -14.97 -17.58
C ILE A 18 -22.92 -13.59 -17.18
N THR A 19 -24.11 -13.25 -17.65
CA THR A 19 -24.83 -12.02 -17.30
C THR A 19 -25.82 -12.28 -16.18
N GLN A 20 -25.91 -11.38 -15.20
CA GLN A 20 -26.89 -11.48 -14.10
C GLN A 20 -28.29 -11.01 -14.52
N GLU A 21 -28.37 -10.15 -15.53
CA GLU A 21 -29.62 -9.76 -16.16
C GLU A 21 -30.03 -10.79 -17.19
N GLY A 22 -31.34 -11.04 -17.33
CA GLY A 22 -31.96 -11.92 -18.32
C GLY A 22 -31.84 -11.41 -19.76
N VAL A 23 -30.64 -11.00 -20.15
CA VAL A 23 -30.31 -10.70 -21.54
C VAL A 23 -30.11 -12.05 -22.20
N ARG A 24 -31.02 -12.39 -23.13
CA ARG A 24 -30.88 -13.56 -24.00
C ARG A 24 -29.44 -13.61 -24.49
N SER A 25 -28.81 -14.76 -24.32
CA SER A 25 -27.46 -14.97 -24.84
C SER A 25 -27.41 -14.50 -26.30
N PRO A 26 -26.33 -13.85 -26.76
CA PRO A 26 -26.20 -13.44 -28.15
C PRO A 26 -26.25 -14.63 -29.14
N PHE A 27 -26.23 -15.86 -28.62
CA PHE A 27 -26.48 -17.11 -29.36
C PHE A 27 -27.97 -17.43 -29.61
N SER A 28 -28.91 -16.74 -28.96
CA SER A 28 -30.36 -16.95 -29.12
C SER A 28 -31.01 -15.96 -30.10
N SER A 29 -30.29 -14.97 -30.60
CA SER A 29 -30.79 -14.02 -31.60
C SER A 29 -30.27 -14.34 -32.99
N LYS A 30 -31.17 -14.28 -33.98
CA LYS A 30 -30.90 -14.38 -35.43
C LYS A 30 -29.62 -13.62 -35.83
N PRO A 31 -28.91 -14.06 -36.89
CA PRO A 31 -27.65 -13.45 -37.32
C PRO A 31 -27.90 -12.00 -37.75
N SER A 32 -27.60 -11.06 -36.87
CA SER A 32 -27.60 -9.63 -37.16
C SER A 32 -26.23 -9.06 -36.82
N ASP A 33 -25.42 -8.81 -37.85
CA ASP A 33 -24.37 -7.78 -38.04
C ASP A 33 -23.56 -7.24 -36.85
N LYS A 34 -23.37 -8.02 -35.78
CA LYS A 34 -22.33 -7.76 -34.80
C LYS A 34 -21.45 -8.99 -34.71
N PRO A 35 -20.14 -8.89 -34.97
CA PRO A 35 -19.25 -10.04 -34.84
C PRO A 35 -19.36 -10.53 -33.39
N VAL A 36 -19.88 -11.75 -33.25
CA VAL A 36 -19.86 -12.48 -31.98
C VAL A 36 -18.40 -12.50 -31.56
N PRO A 37 -18.02 -12.00 -30.36
CA PRO A 37 -16.63 -12.11 -29.93
C PRO A 37 -16.30 -13.60 -29.92
N ASN A 38 -15.34 -14.02 -30.75
CA ASN A 38 -14.92 -15.41 -30.88
C ASN A 38 -14.43 -15.91 -29.53
N ALA A 39 -15.32 -16.56 -28.79
CA ALA A 39 -15.12 -16.96 -27.40
C ALA A 39 -13.96 -17.94 -27.25
N THR A 40 -13.72 -18.74 -28.29
CA THR A 40 -12.60 -19.69 -28.35
C THR A 40 -11.26 -18.97 -28.29
N LEU A 41 -11.05 -17.88 -29.04
CA LEU A 41 -9.77 -17.16 -29.08
C LEU A 41 -9.41 -16.45 -27.77
N GLN A 42 -10.41 -15.97 -27.01
CA GLN A 42 -10.16 -15.34 -25.71
C GLN A 42 -9.88 -16.35 -24.58
N VAL A 43 -10.27 -17.62 -24.78
CA VAL A 43 -10.04 -18.71 -23.83
C VAL A 43 -8.79 -19.53 -24.20
N THR A 44 -8.43 -19.63 -25.48
CA THR A 44 -7.26 -20.40 -25.96
C THR A 44 -6.07 -19.54 -26.38
N GLY A 45 -6.22 -18.22 -26.47
CA GLY A 45 -5.14 -17.29 -26.84
C GLY A 45 -4.08 -17.14 -25.75
N ALA A 46 -2.85 -16.78 -26.14
CA ALA A 46 -1.73 -16.58 -25.21
C ALA A 46 -1.95 -15.45 -24.18
N VAL A 47 -2.93 -14.56 -24.42
CA VAL A 47 -3.31 -13.45 -23.53
C VAL A 47 -4.76 -13.65 -23.07
N GLY A 48 -4.93 -14.41 -21.99
CA GLY A 48 -6.23 -14.78 -21.44
C GLY A 48 -6.81 -13.79 -20.41
N TRP A 49 -6.38 -12.53 -20.40
CA TRP A 49 -6.81 -11.52 -19.41
C TRP A 49 -7.14 -10.14 -20.02
N ARG A 50 -7.05 -9.99 -21.35
CA ARG A 50 -7.35 -8.74 -22.04
C ARG A 50 -8.11 -9.03 -23.34
N ARG A 51 -9.17 -8.25 -23.59
CA ARG A 51 -9.98 -8.39 -24.80
C ARG A 51 -9.40 -7.59 -25.96
N GLU A 52 -9.48 -8.16 -27.15
CA GLU A 52 -9.21 -7.43 -28.39
C GLU A 52 -10.34 -6.42 -28.70
N GLY A 53 -10.01 -5.36 -29.45
CA GLY A 53 -11.00 -4.37 -29.91
C GLY A 53 -11.46 -3.37 -28.84
N LEU A 54 -10.78 -3.27 -27.69
CA LEU A 54 -11.02 -2.21 -26.73
C LEU A 54 -10.71 -0.85 -27.36
N VAL A 55 -11.61 0.12 -27.21
CA VAL A 55 -11.44 1.48 -27.74
C VAL A 55 -11.85 2.48 -26.66
N TYR A 56 -10.96 3.42 -26.40
CA TYR A 56 -11.16 4.53 -25.49
C TYR A 56 -11.00 5.85 -26.22
N LYS A 57 -11.84 6.84 -25.88
CA LYS A 57 -11.69 8.21 -26.39
C LYS A 57 -10.39 8.87 -25.93
N LYS A 58 -9.93 8.51 -24.73
CA LYS A 58 -8.66 8.95 -24.14
C LYS A 58 -7.93 7.73 -23.60
N ASN A 59 -6.67 7.57 -24.01
CA ASN A 59 -5.84 6.48 -23.52
C ASN A 59 -5.07 6.94 -22.29
N GLU A 60 -5.42 6.42 -21.13
CA GLU A 60 -4.90 6.87 -19.84
C GLU A 60 -4.48 5.67 -18.98
N VAL A 61 -3.38 5.83 -18.25
CA VAL A 61 -2.88 4.83 -17.31
C VAL A 61 -2.58 5.50 -15.98
N PHE A 62 -3.09 4.95 -14.89
CA PHE A 62 -2.82 5.40 -13.54
C PHE A 62 -2.07 4.32 -12.77
N LEU A 63 -0.96 4.69 -12.14
CA LEU A 63 -0.16 3.84 -11.25
C LEU A 63 -0.23 4.38 -9.83
N ASP A 64 -0.67 3.52 -8.93
CA ASP A 64 -0.72 3.78 -7.50
C ASP A 64 0.26 2.87 -6.79
N ILE A 65 1.33 3.47 -6.26
CA ILE A 65 2.29 2.78 -5.40
C ILE A 65 1.78 2.96 -3.96
N VAL A 66 1.27 1.88 -3.39
CA VAL A 66 0.71 1.87 -2.03
C VAL A 66 1.58 1.02 -1.12
N GLU A 67 2.20 1.65 -0.14
CA GLU A 67 3.09 1.03 0.83
C GLU A 67 2.44 0.95 2.20
N SER A 68 2.49 -0.23 2.81
CA SER A 68 2.10 -0.43 4.20
C SER A 68 3.38 -0.60 5.03
N VAL A 69 3.63 0.35 5.91
CA VAL A 69 4.83 0.40 6.76
C VAL A 69 4.56 -0.37 8.04
N ASN A 70 5.31 -1.46 8.25
CA ASN A 70 5.26 -2.27 9.44
C ASN A 70 6.44 -1.91 10.35
N LEU A 71 6.16 -1.59 11.60
CA LEU A 71 7.14 -1.26 12.62
C LEU A 71 6.76 -1.96 13.92
N LEU A 72 7.73 -2.62 14.54
CA LEU A 72 7.67 -3.03 15.94
C LEU A 72 8.86 -2.40 16.67
N MET A 73 8.58 -1.51 17.62
CA MET A 73 9.60 -0.88 18.45
C MET A 73 9.56 -1.43 19.88
N SER A 74 10.72 -1.63 20.49
CA SER A 74 10.85 -2.03 21.89
C SER A 74 10.52 -0.88 22.84
N SER A 75 10.28 -1.19 24.11
CA SER A 75 10.08 -0.20 25.17
C SER A 75 11.30 0.69 25.43
N LYS A 76 12.49 0.25 25.00
CA LYS A 76 13.73 1.05 25.06
C LYS A 76 13.93 1.95 23.85
N GLY A 77 13.01 1.90 22.86
CA GLY A 77 13.10 2.68 21.63
C GLY A 77 13.98 2.07 20.55
N SER A 78 14.40 0.80 20.69
CA SER A 78 15.09 0.07 19.60
C SER A 78 14.07 -0.52 18.63
N VAL A 79 14.37 -0.44 17.33
CA VAL A 79 13.55 -1.05 16.28
C VAL A 79 13.78 -2.56 16.30
N LEU A 80 12.73 -3.35 16.55
CA LEU A 80 12.77 -4.82 16.58
C LEU A 80 12.41 -5.41 15.22
N ARG A 81 11.47 -4.79 14.51
CA ARG A 81 11.08 -5.17 13.15
C ARG A 81 10.70 -3.91 12.38
N CYS A 82 11.18 -3.80 11.15
CA CYS A 82 10.83 -2.73 10.23
C CYS A 82 10.80 -3.32 8.83
N ASP A 83 9.63 -3.32 8.20
CA ASP A 83 9.48 -3.78 6.83
C ASP A 83 8.36 -3.02 6.12
N VAL A 84 8.45 -2.95 4.80
CA VAL A 84 7.48 -2.32 3.94
C VAL A 84 6.89 -3.38 3.03
N THR A 85 5.58 -3.54 3.09
CA THR A 85 4.82 -4.30 2.09
C THR A 85 4.19 -3.32 1.12
N GLY A 86 4.71 -3.31 -0.11
CA GLY A 86 4.24 -2.44 -1.17
C GLY A 86 3.41 -3.16 -2.22
N LYS A 87 2.51 -2.42 -2.86
CA LYS A 87 1.68 -2.88 -3.97
C LYS A 87 1.68 -1.82 -5.06
N ILE A 88 1.77 -2.25 -6.31
CA ILE A 88 1.55 -1.39 -7.46
C ILE A 88 0.18 -1.75 -8.03
N LEU A 89 -0.79 -0.86 -7.79
CA LEU A 89 -2.11 -0.95 -8.37
C LEU A 89 -2.13 -0.14 -9.66
N MET A 90 -2.73 -0.69 -10.70
CA MET A 90 -2.86 -0.04 -11.99
C MET A 90 -4.32 0.13 -12.34
N LYS A 91 -4.62 1.24 -13.01
CA LYS A 91 -5.89 1.49 -13.67
C LYS A 91 -5.61 1.84 -15.12
N CYS A 92 -6.00 0.96 -16.03
CA CYS A 92 -5.67 1.06 -17.45
C CYS A 92 -6.93 1.30 -18.27
N PHE A 93 -6.96 2.43 -18.98
CA PHE A 93 -7.96 2.74 -20.01
C PHE A 93 -7.22 2.88 -21.34
N LEU A 94 -6.89 1.75 -21.96
CA LEU A 94 -6.06 1.71 -23.16
C LEU A 94 -6.81 1.00 -24.27
N SER A 95 -6.69 1.52 -25.50
CA SER A 95 -7.27 0.90 -26.68
C SER A 95 -6.37 -0.25 -27.18
N GLY A 96 -6.94 -1.24 -27.87
CA GLY A 96 -6.15 -2.32 -28.47
C GLY A 96 -5.51 -3.28 -27.44
N MET A 97 -4.32 -3.78 -27.78
CA MET A 97 -3.54 -4.79 -27.06
C MET A 97 -2.12 -4.27 -26.78
N PRO A 98 -1.97 -3.26 -25.90
CA PRO A 98 -0.72 -2.55 -25.74
C PRO A 98 0.29 -3.39 -24.94
N ASP A 99 1.56 -3.33 -25.32
CA ASP A 99 2.70 -3.85 -24.55
C ASP A 99 3.26 -2.74 -23.67
N LEU A 100 3.23 -2.94 -22.36
CA LEU A 100 3.71 -1.99 -21.36
C LEU A 100 5.06 -2.44 -20.81
N LYS A 101 5.94 -1.48 -20.57
CA LYS A 101 7.21 -1.68 -19.87
C LYS A 101 7.35 -0.71 -18.71
N LEU A 102 7.44 -1.25 -17.50
CA LEU A 102 7.63 -0.50 -16.27
C LEU A 102 9.07 -0.69 -15.76
N GLY A 103 9.78 0.42 -15.58
CA GLY A 103 11.12 0.48 -15.01
C GLY A 103 11.11 1.07 -13.60
N LEU A 104 11.69 0.34 -12.65
CA LEU A 104 11.83 0.74 -11.25
C LEU A 104 13.30 1.06 -10.92
N ASN A 105 13.56 1.77 -9.82
CA ASN A 105 14.91 2.01 -9.29
C ASN A 105 15.49 0.83 -8.48
N ASP A 106 15.17 -0.39 -8.89
CA ASP A 106 15.76 -1.61 -8.33
C ASP A 106 17.27 -1.65 -8.60
N LYS A 107 18.06 -1.92 -7.55
CA LYS A 107 19.53 -1.91 -7.60
C LYS A 107 20.05 -2.88 -8.67
N ILE A 108 19.54 -4.11 -8.67
CA ILE A 108 19.97 -5.16 -9.60
C ILE A 108 19.63 -4.75 -11.04
N GLY A 109 18.44 -4.19 -11.26
CA GLY A 109 18.05 -3.70 -12.58
C GLY A 109 18.89 -2.53 -13.09
N LEU A 110 19.24 -1.59 -12.20
CA LEU A 110 20.08 -0.44 -12.55
C LEU A 110 21.52 -0.85 -12.88
N GLU A 111 22.12 -1.75 -12.11
CA GLU A 111 23.46 -2.27 -12.37
C GLU A 111 23.54 -2.98 -13.73
N LYS A 112 22.53 -3.81 -14.03
CA LYS A 112 22.46 -4.53 -15.31
C LYS A 112 22.26 -3.59 -16.50
N GLU A 113 21.43 -2.56 -16.36
CA GLU A 113 21.25 -1.55 -17.40
C GLU A 113 22.53 -0.71 -17.61
N ALA A 114 23.26 -0.39 -16.54
CA ALA A 114 24.53 0.34 -16.63
C ALA A 114 25.61 -0.47 -17.38
N GLN A 115 25.68 -1.79 -17.11
CA GLN A 115 26.55 -2.70 -17.85
C GLN A 115 26.18 -2.78 -19.33
N LEU A 116 24.89 -2.93 -19.65
CA LEU A 116 24.40 -3.02 -21.03
C LEU A 116 24.61 -1.73 -21.83
N LYS A 117 24.59 -0.56 -21.19
CA LYS A 117 24.67 0.75 -21.85
C LYS A 117 26.02 1.47 -21.67
N SER A 118 27.03 0.79 -21.10
CA SER A 118 28.39 1.32 -20.86
C SER A 118 28.41 2.75 -20.27
N ARG A 119 27.43 3.08 -19.42
CA ARG A 119 27.31 4.39 -18.77
C ARG A 119 27.69 4.29 -17.30
N PRO A 120 28.39 5.29 -16.73
CA PRO A 120 28.63 5.33 -15.30
C PRO A 120 27.29 5.33 -14.56
N SER A 121 27.16 4.43 -13.59
CA SER A 121 26.04 4.38 -12.66
C SER A 121 25.85 5.76 -12.03
N LYS A 122 24.77 6.45 -12.37
CA LYS A 122 24.41 7.70 -11.66
C LYS A 122 24.09 7.32 -10.22
N SER A 123 24.72 8.01 -9.28
CA SER A 123 24.46 8.00 -7.84
C SER A 123 23.00 8.42 -7.55
N GLY A 124 22.07 7.49 -7.76
CA GLY A 124 20.68 7.59 -7.33
C GLY A 124 20.45 6.59 -6.21
N LYS A 125 19.61 6.94 -5.23
CA LYS A 125 19.15 5.96 -4.22
C LYS A 125 18.46 4.81 -4.93
N THR A 126 19.07 3.63 -4.88
CA THR A 126 18.50 2.37 -5.32
C THR A 126 17.75 1.70 -4.18
N ILE A 127 16.86 0.78 -4.53
CA ILE A 127 16.19 -0.09 -3.56
C ILE A 127 16.63 -1.53 -3.78
N GLU A 128 16.58 -2.32 -2.73
CA GLU A 128 16.75 -3.77 -2.79
C GLU A 128 15.40 -4.40 -2.45
N LEU A 129 14.85 -5.17 -3.40
CA LEU A 129 13.57 -5.84 -3.25
C LEU A 129 13.82 -7.26 -2.70
N ASP A 130 13.28 -7.58 -1.53
CA ASP A 130 13.46 -8.90 -0.91
C ASP A 130 12.68 -9.96 -1.70
N ASP A 131 11.39 -9.71 -1.86
CA ASP A 131 10.45 -10.60 -2.53
C ASP A 131 9.55 -9.80 -3.45
N VAL A 132 9.24 -10.36 -4.62
CA VAL A 132 8.31 -9.76 -5.57
C VAL A 132 7.35 -10.82 -6.09
N THR A 133 6.07 -10.47 -6.11
CA THR A 133 5.01 -11.27 -6.73
C THR A 133 4.37 -10.44 -7.84
N PHE A 134 4.08 -11.06 -8.97
CA PHE A 134 3.54 -10.40 -10.14
C PHE A 134 2.17 -10.95 -10.49
N HIS A 135 1.38 -10.13 -11.16
CA HIS A 135 0.21 -10.58 -11.88
C HIS A 135 0.62 -11.50 -13.04
N GLN A 136 -0.26 -12.42 -13.43
CA GLN A 136 -0.04 -13.36 -14.54
C GLN A 136 0.28 -12.68 -15.88
N CYS A 137 -0.06 -11.39 -16.02
CA CYS A 137 0.21 -10.63 -17.23
C CYS A 137 1.68 -10.29 -17.45
N VAL A 138 2.52 -10.47 -16.45
CA VAL A 138 3.94 -10.13 -16.49
C VAL A 138 4.76 -11.26 -17.08
N ASN A 139 5.62 -10.91 -18.04
CA ASN A 139 6.58 -11.83 -18.61
C ASN A 139 7.78 -12.02 -17.65
N LEU A 140 7.73 -13.09 -16.85
CA LEU A 140 8.77 -13.41 -15.87
C LEU A 140 10.14 -13.70 -16.50
N THR A 141 10.16 -14.29 -17.71
CA THR A 141 11.41 -14.56 -18.45
C THR A 141 12.14 -13.26 -18.79
N ARG A 142 11.40 -12.26 -19.30
CA ARG A 142 11.94 -10.93 -19.59
C ARG A 142 12.32 -10.17 -18.31
N PHE A 143 11.56 -10.33 -17.23
CA PHE A 143 11.92 -9.72 -15.95
C PHE A 143 13.24 -10.28 -15.41
N ASN A 144 13.49 -11.59 -15.52
CA ASN A 144 14.76 -12.18 -15.08
C ASN A 144 15.95 -11.73 -15.93
N SER A 145 15.77 -11.52 -17.24
CA SER A 145 16.82 -11.05 -18.13
C SER A 145 17.06 -9.54 -18.05
N GLU A 146 16.03 -8.70 -18.04
CA GLU A 146 16.15 -7.24 -18.18
C GLU A 146 15.87 -6.47 -16.88
N LYS A 147 15.33 -7.15 -15.85
CA LYS A 147 14.80 -6.51 -14.63
C LYS A 147 13.82 -5.37 -14.90
N THR A 148 13.15 -5.47 -16.04
CA THR A 148 12.08 -4.56 -16.49
C THR A 148 10.78 -5.35 -16.52
N VAL A 149 9.71 -4.79 -15.97
CA VAL A 149 8.40 -5.45 -15.91
C VAL A 149 7.70 -5.21 -17.24
N SER A 150 7.65 -6.23 -18.10
CA SER A 150 6.99 -6.20 -19.42
C SER A 150 5.69 -7.00 -19.36
N PHE A 151 4.58 -6.40 -19.81
CA PHE A 151 3.24 -6.99 -19.68
C PHE A 151 2.22 -6.37 -20.62
N VAL A 152 1.18 -7.13 -20.96
CA VAL A 152 -0.05 -6.62 -21.57
C VAL A 152 -1.10 -6.45 -20.46
N PRO A 153 -1.52 -5.23 -20.09
CA PRO A 153 -2.36 -5.01 -18.92
C PRO A 153 -3.81 -5.50 -19.12
N PRO A 154 -4.43 -6.13 -18.11
CA PRO A 154 -5.88 -6.17 -18.01
C PRO A 154 -6.52 -4.79 -18.17
N ASP A 155 -7.80 -4.78 -18.54
CA ASP A 155 -8.56 -3.55 -18.71
C ASP A 155 -9.16 -3.11 -17.37
N GLY A 156 -9.12 -1.81 -17.05
CA GLY A 156 -9.60 -1.32 -15.76
C GLY A 156 -8.59 -1.48 -14.62
N GLU A 157 -9.08 -1.80 -13.42
CA GLU A 157 -8.31 -1.80 -12.17
C GLU A 157 -7.77 -3.19 -11.81
N PHE A 158 -6.46 -3.32 -11.64
CA PHE A 158 -5.83 -4.57 -11.21
C PHE A 158 -4.55 -4.31 -10.41
N GLU A 159 -4.09 -5.33 -9.68
CA GLU A 159 -2.82 -5.29 -8.96
C GLU A 159 -1.72 -5.87 -9.85
N LEU A 160 -0.76 -5.05 -10.28
CA LEU A 160 0.33 -5.48 -11.17
C LEU A 160 1.36 -6.32 -10.42
N MET A 161 1.77 -5.85 -9.23
CA MET A 161 2.79 -6.51 -8.43
C MET A 161 2.67 -6.15 -6.95
N LYS A 162 3.12 -7.06 -6.08
CA LYS A 162 3.42 -6.78 -4.68
C LYS A 162 4.90 -7.00 -4.43
N TYR A 163 5.47 -6.21 -3.53
CA TYR A 163 6.86 -6.33 -3.14
C TYR A 163 7.03 -6.17 -1.63
N ARG A 164 8.15 -6.68 -1.12
CA ARG A 164 8.56 -6.54 0.28
C ARG A 164 9.99 -6.01 0.35
N ILE A 165 10.22 -5.12 1.30
CA ILE A 165 11.54 -4.53 1.59
C ILE A 165 11.73 -4.50 3.10
N THR A 166 12.87 -4.98 3.57
CA THR A 166 13.27 -4.98 4.99
C THR A 166 14.43 -4.06 5.29
N GLU A 167 15.23 -3.69 4.28
CA GLU A 167 16.38 -2.81 4.42
C GLU A 167 16.11 -1.39 3.90
N GLY A 168 16.81 -0.39 4.45
CA GLY A 168 16.72 0.99 3.95
C GLY A 168 15.37 1.69 4.14
N VAL A 169 14.49 1.15 5.01
CA VAL A 169 13.16 1.70 5.26
C VAL A 169 13.23 3.07 5.95
N ASN A 170 12.63 4.07 5.33
CA ASN A 170 12.50 5.43 5.86
C ASN A 170 11.19 5.56 6.64
N LEU A 171 11.28 5.59 7.96
CA LEU A 171 10.10 5.73 8.83
C LEU A 171 9.52 7.15 8.74
N PRO A 172 8.21 7.31 8.43
CA PRO A 172 7.59 8.63 8.31
C PRO A 172 7.42 9.34 9.66
N PHE A 173 7.37 8.59 10.76
CA PHE A 173 7.17 9.11 12.10
C PHE A 173 8.14 8.49 13.10
N ARG A 174 8.53 9.28 14.09
CA ARG A 174 9.19 8.81 15.31
C ARG A 174 8.29 9.07 16.49
N VAL A 175 7.85 8.00 17.15
CA VAL A 175 6.97 8.06 18.33
C VAL A 175 7.83 7.86 19.57
N LEU A 176 7.70 8.76 20.54
CA LEU A 176 8.46 8.78 21.78
C LEU A 176 7.46 8.79 22.95
N PRO A 177 7.01 7.61 23.40
CA PRO A 177 6.13 7.51 24.54
C PRO A 177 6.92 7.51 25.87
N THR A 178 6.33 8.08 26.90
CA THR A 178 6.80 8.03 28.27
C THR A 178 5.60 7.81 29.17
N ILE A 179 5.57 6.67 29.86
CA ILE A 179 4.49 6.30 30.78
C ILE A 179 5.09 6.23 32.19
N LYS A 180 4.55 7.02 33.11
CA LYS A 180 4.95 7.04 34.52
C LYS A 180 3.77 6.62 35.39
N GLU A 181 3.96 5.60 36.22
CA GLU A 181 2.98 5.24 37.25
C GLU A 181 3.26 6.08 38.51
N LEU A 182 2.25 6.81 38.99
CA LEU A 182 2.32 7.64 40.18
C LEU A 182 1.50 6.97 41.29
N GLY A 183 2.17 6.11 42.06
CA GLY A 183 1.50 5.30 43.09
C GLY A 183 0.62 4.21 42.47
N ARG A 184 -0.54 3.95 43.09
CA ARG A 184 -1.47 2.87 42.66
C ARG A 184 -2.66 3.35 41.85
N THR A 185 -2.97 4.64 41.90
CA THR A 185 -4.25 5.19 41.41
C THR A 185 -4.07 6.25 40.33
N ARG A 186 -2.83 6.59 39.96
CA ARG A 186 -2.56 7.65 38.97
C ARG A 186 -1.46 7.22 38.01
N MET A 187 -1.64 7.57 36.75
CA MET A 187 -0.66 7.34 35.70
C MET A 187 -0.56 8.59 34.81
N GLU A 188 0.67 8.98 34.49
CA GLU A 188 0.97 10.08 33.58
C GLU A 188 1.49 9.50 32.26
N ILE A 189 0.83 9.82 31.16
CA ILE A 189 1.18 9.37 29.81
C ILE A 189 1.57 10.60 29.00
N ASN A 190 2.79 10.63 28.51
CA ASN A 190 3.28 11.63 27.58
C ASN A 190 3.69 10.94 26.27
N VAL A 191 3.06 11.31 25.15
CA VAL A 191 3.41 10.80 23.83
C VAL A 191 3.81 11.96 22.94
N LYS A 192 5.07 11.93 22.48
CA LYS A 192 5.59 12.85 21.48
C LYS A 192 5.70 12.15 20.14
N VAL A 193 5.12 12.75 19.10
CA VAL A 193 5.21 12.25 17.72
C VAL A 193 5.95 13.27 16.89
N LYS A 194 7.00 12.84 16.20
CA LYS A 194 7.79 13.66 15.27
C LYS A 194 7.59 13.13 13.85
N SER A 195 7.23 13.98 12.90
CA SER A 195 7.22 13.63 11.48
C SER A 195 8.62 13.78 10.88
N VAL A 196 9.10 12.77 10.15
CA VAL A 196 10.46 12.73 9.59
C VAL A 196 10.48 12.91 8.06
N PHE A 197 9.31 13.01 7.43
CA PHE A 197 9.18 13.34 6.01
C PHE A 197 9.34 14.86 5.76
N GLY A 198 9.62 15.24 4.52
CA GLY A 198 9.91 16.63 4.13
C GLY A 198 8.81 17.64 4.43
N ALA A 199 9.19 18.89 4.72
CA ALA A 199 8.31 19.95 5.23
C ALA A 199 7.13 20.34 4.31
N LYS A 200 7.26 20.11 2.99
CA LYS A 200 6.19 20.38 2.02
C LYS A 200 5.10 19.29 2.01
N MET A 201 5.38 18.12 2.59
CA MET A 201 4.43 17.02 2.68
C MET A 201 3.65 17.09 3.99
N PHE A 202 2.54 16.37 4.05
CA PHE A 202 1.72 16.22 5.24
C PHE A 202 1.14 14.81 5.32
N ALA A 203 0.97 14.31 6.53
CA ALA A 203 0.19 13.11 6.77
C ALA A 203 -1.27 13.47 7.02
N LEU A 204 -2.17 12.54 6.69
CA LEU A 204 -3.60 12.63 6.88
C LEU A 204 -4.07 11.52 7.83
N GLY A 205 -5.12 11.83 8.59
CA GLY A 205 -5.83 10.84 9.41
C GLY A 205 -4.92 10.15 10.43
N VAL A 206 -4.00 10.90 11.05
CA VAL A 206 -3.09 10.35 12.04
C VAL A 206 -3.88 10.02 13.31
N VAL A 207 -3.82 8.77 13.74
CA VAL A 207 -4.47 8.29 14.97
C VAL A 207 -3.45 7.52 15.81
N VAL A 208 -3.22 7.96 17.04
CA VAL A 208 -2.40 7.25 18.01
C VAL A 208 -3.33 6.64 19.05
N LYS A 209 -3.23 5.33 19.25
CA LYS A 209 -3.98 4.57 20.25
C LYS A 209 -3.01 4.13 21.34
N VAL A 210 -3.21 4.63 22.55
CA VAL A 210 -2.40 4.28 23.73
C VAL A 210 -3.26 3.42 24.66
N PRO A 211 -2.97 2.12 24.77
CA PRO A 211 -3.68 1.24 25.70
C PRO A 211 -3.52 1.70 27.14
N VAL A 212 -4.60 1.64 27.91
CA VAL A 212 -4.65 1.97 29.33
C VAL A 212 -5.32 0.84 30.12
N PRO A 213 -5.11 0.74 31.44
CA PRO A 213 -5.78 -0.27 32.26
C PRO A 213 -7.31 -0.16 32.20
N LYS A 214 -7.99 -1.31 32.33
CA LYS A 214 -9.46 -1.40 32.37
C LYS A 214 -10.07 -0.62 33.52
N GLN A 215 -9.33 -0.45 34.61
CA GLN A 215 -9.72 0.28 35.81
C GLN A 215 -9.65 1.81 35.65
N THR A 216 -9.54 2.32 34.42
CA THR A 216 -9.51 3.76 34.14
C THR A 216 -10.84 4.41 34.54
N ALA A 217 -10.82 5.26 35.56
CA ALA A 217 -11.99 6.00 36.04
C ALA A 217 -12.15 7.33 35.30
N LYS A 218 -11.05 8.06 35.17
CA LYS A 218 -11.05 9.43 34.66
C LYS A 218 -9.78 9.70 33.88
N THR A 219 -9.91 10.50 32.83
CA THR A 219 -8.79 10.90 31.98
C THR A 219 -8.84 12.41 31.73
N SER A 220 -7.72 13.09 31.90
CA SER A 220 -7.53 14.47 31.44
C SER A 220 -6.47 14.51 30.34
N PHE A 221 -6.56 15.50 29.43
CA PHE A 221 -5.68 15.60 28.27
C PHE A 221 -5.21 17.03 28.05
N GLN A 222 -3.96 17.16 27.63
CA GLN A 222 -3.38 18.36 27.05
C GLN A 222 -2.69 17.97 25.75
N THR A 223 -3.03 18.63 24.64
CA THR A 223 -2.48 18.33 23.32
C THR A 223 -2.01 19.59 22.64
N THR A 224 -0.83 19.57 22.00
CA THR A 224 -0.38 20.69 21.17
C THR A 224 -1.06 20.72 19.81
N SER A 225 -1.56 19.58 19.34
CA SER A 225 -2.31 19.46 18.08
C SER A 225 -3.29 18.30 18.14
N GLY A 226 -4.38 18.39 17.37
CA GLY A 226 -5.42 17.37 17.31
C GLY A 226 -6.32 17.34 18.55
N LYS A 227 -7.04 16.22 18.71
CA LYS A 227 -7.96 15.99 19.83
C LYS A 227 -7.73 14.60 20.40
N ALA A 228 -7.66 14.49 21.72
CA ALA A 228 -7.55 13.21 22.42
C ALA A 228 -8.85 12.90 23.17
N LYS A 229 -9.22 11.62 23.23
CA LYS A 229 -10.34 11.13 24.02
C LYS A 229 -10.06 9.72 24.54
N TYR A 230 -10.60 9.38 25.70
CA TYR A 230 -10.65 7.99 26.15
C TYR A 230 -11.74 7.22 25.39
N ASN A 231 -11.44 5.99 25.00
CA ASN A 231 -12.40 5.06 24.44
C ASN A 231 -12.46 3.79 25.29
N ALA A 232 -13.52 3.65 26.09
CA ALA A 232 -13.72 2.54 27.01
C ALA A 232 -13.94 1.19 26.30
N SER A 233 -14.46 1.17 25.07
CA SER A 233 -14.73 -0.10 24.37
C SER A 233 -13.47 -0.86 23.96
N ILE A 234 -12.32 -0.17 23.92
CA ILE A 234 -11.02 -0.72 23.53
C ILE A 234 -9.93 -0.37 24.56
N ASP A 235 -10.33 0.06 25.76
CA ASP A 235 -9.42 0.41 26.87
C ASP A 235 -8.23 1.26 26.43
N SER A 236 -8.48 2.32 25.64
CA SER A 236 -7.39 3.10 25.02
C SER A 236 -7.67 4.59 24.96
N LEU A 237 -6.62 5.39 25.14
CA LEU A 237 -6.60 6.80 24.78
C LEU A 237 -6.41 6.92 23.27
N VAL A 238 -7.29 7.64 22.60
CA VAL A 238 -7.29 7.82 21.15
C VAL A 238 -7.01 9.29 20.83
N TRP A 239 -5.82 9.56 20.30
CA TRP A 239 -5.39 10.88 19.86
C TRP A 239 -5.45 11.00 18.35
N LYS A 240 -6.29 11.91 17.85
CA LYS A 240 -6.53 12.11 16.41
C LYS A 240 -6.00 13.47 15.94
N ILE A 241 -5.19 13.46 14.89
CA ILE A 241 -4.69 14.63 14.19
C ILE A 241 -5.08 14.51 12.72
N ARG A 242 -5.96 15.39 12.24
CA ARG A 242 -6.49 15.32 10.86
C ARG A 242 -5.39 15.52 9.80
N LYS A 243 -4.49 16.47 10.05
CA LYS A 243 -3.38 16.84 9.15
C LYS A 243 -2.13 17.09 9.98
N PHE A 244 -1.05 16.38 9.67
CA PHE A 244 0.23 16.46 10.39
C PHE A 244 1.33 16.94 9.41
N PRO A 245 1.83 18.19 9.54
CA PRO A 245 2.87 18.73 8.64
C PRO A 245 4.22 18.02 8.80
N GLY A 246 5.00 17.89 7.73
CA GLY A 246 6.34 17.30 7.79
C GLY A 246 7.34 18.14 8.57
N GLN A 247 8.38 17.49 9.10
CA GLN A 247 9.39 18.12 9.97
C GLN A 247 8.84 18.88 11.20
N THR A 248 7.66 18.49 11.70
CA THR A 248 7.09 19.04 12.93
C THR A 248 6.96 18.01 14.04
N GLU A 249 6.66 18.49 15.25
CA GLU A 249 6.35 17.65 16.41
C GLU A 249 4.96 17.99 16.95
N ALA A 250 4.27 16.98 17.45
CA ALA A 250 3.07 17.14 18.25
C ALA A 250 3.23 16.31 19.54
N THR A 251 2.59 16.75 20.61
CA THR A 251 2.61 16.09 21.91
C THR A 251 1.21 15.96 22.47
N MET A 252 0.96 14.82 23.11
CA MET A 252 -0.19 14.57 23.97
C MET A 252 0.32 14.22 25.36
N SER A 253 -0.14 14.95 26.36
CA SER A 253 0.01 14.65 27.78
C SER A 253 -1.35 14.24 28.31
N ALA A 254 -1.43 13.13 29.02
CA ALA A 254 -2.65 12.61 29.59
C ALA A 254 -2.41 12.17 31.04
N GLU A 255 -3.36 12.50 31.90
CA GLU A 255 -3.40 11.98 33.26
C GLU A 255 -4.56 10.99 33.36
N VAL A 256 -4.26 9.81 33.87
CA VAL A 256 -5.21 8.71 34.00
C VAL A 256 -5.35 8.37 35.47
N GLU A 257 -6.56 8.52 36.00
CA GLU A 257 -6.93 8.08 37.35
C GLU A 257 -7.50 6.67 37.26
N LEU A 258 -7.00 5.77 38.12
CA LEU A 258 -7.38 4.38 38.22
C LEU A 258 -8.19 4.15 39.51
N ILE A 259 -9.19 3.28 39.43
CA ILE A 259 -9.91 2.81 40.60
C ILE A 259 -8.97 1.92 41.44
N SER A 260 -8.86 2.22 42.73
CA SER A 260 -8.08 1.40 43.67
C SER A 260 -8.76 0.04 43.87
N THR A 261 -8.13 -1.04 43.40
CA THR A 261 -8.56 -2.42 43.66
C THR A 261 -7.51 -3.15 44.49
N MET A 262 -7.92 -3.79 45.58
CA MET A 262 -7.04 -4.44 46.57
C MET A 262 -6.28 -5.69 46.03
N GLY A 263 -6.41 -6.08 44.75
CA GLY A 263 -6.09 -7.44 44.30
C GLY A 263 -5.14 -7.64 43.10
N GLU A 264 -4.80 -6.65 42.27
CA GLU A 264 -4.11 -6.94 41.00
C GLU A 264 -2.62 -6.54 40.99
N LYS A 265 -1.77 -7.56 40.75
CA LYS A 265 -0.35 -7.42 40.42
C LYS A 265 -0.17 -6.61 39.14
N LYS A 266 0.91 -5.80 39.10
CA LYS A 266 1.42 -5.07 37.92
C LYS A 266 1.12 -5.81 36.61
N LEU A 267 0.40 -5.16 35.71
CA LEU A 267 0.15 -5.61 34.35
C LEU A 267 1.50 -5.85 33.64
N ALA A 268 1.99 -7.09 33.69
CA ALA A 268 3.27 -7.50 33.11
C ALA A 268 3.26 -7.51 31.58
N ASN A 269 2.10 -7.24 30.96
CA ASN A 269 1.96 -7.26 29.51
C ASN A 269 1.05 -6.12 29.05
N ARG A 270 1.65 -4.93 28.89
CA ARG A 270 0.96 -3.78 28.31
C ARG A 270 0.87 -3.96 26.79
N PRO A 271 -0.33 -3.89 26.19
CA PRO A 271 -0.44 -3.90 24.75
C PRO A 271 0.34 -2.71 24.15
N PRO A 272 0.97 -2.88 22.97
CA PRO A 272 1.74 -1.81 22.37
C PRO A 272 0.85 -0.64 21.94
N ILE A 273 1.43 0.56 21.94
CA ILE A 273 0.85 1.75 21.32
C ILE A 273 0.76 1.51 19.82
N GLN A 274 -0.40 1.78 19.23
CA GLN A 274 -0.64 1.63 17.80
C GLN A 274 -0.76 3.00 17.14
N MET A 275 -0.26 3.11 15.91
CA MET A 275 -0.37 4.33 15.12
C MET A 275 -0.94 4.03 13.74
N GLU A 276 -1.95 4.79 13.34
CA GLU A 276 -2.50 4.81 11.99
C GLU A 276 -2.17 6.15 11.33
N PHE A 277 -1.84 6.14 10.05
CA PHE A 277 -1.58 7.35 9.26
C PHE A 277 -1.63 7.04 7.77
N GLN A 278 -1.72 8.10 6.96
CA GLN A 278 -1.47 8.07 5.53
C GLN A 278 -0.61 9.26 5.13
N VAL A 279 0.48 9.05 4.40
CA VAL A 279 1.38 10.08 3.87
C VAL A 279 1.35 10.01 2.34
N PRO A 280 0.58 10.89 1.67
CA PRO A 280 0.61 11.01 0.22
C PRO A 280 1.96 11.54 -0.28
N MET A 281 2.31 11.19 -1.53
CA MET A 281 3.56 11.56 -2.21
C MET A 281 4.84 11.15 -1.47
N PHE A 282 4.75 10.15 -0.60
CA PHE A 282 5.86 9.58 0.15
C PHE A 282 5.97 8.08 -0.09
N THR A 283 7.20 7.58 -0.08
CA THR A 283 7.55 6.15 -0.14
C THR A 283 8.51 5.86 0.99
N ALA A 284 8.13 4.95 1.89
CA ALA A 284 8.99 4.49 2.97
C ALA A 284 10.18 3.68 2.42
N SER A 285 9.96 2.86 1.38
CA SER A 285 11.06 2.10 0.77
C SER A 285 12.04 2.94 -0.04
N GLY A 286 11.60 4.10 -0.53
CA GLY A 286 12.35 4.86 -1.55
C GLY A 286 12.13 4.36 -2.99
N LEU A 287 11.18 3.46 -3.22
CA LEU A 287 10.82 3.00 -4.57
C LEU A 287 10.33 4.16 -5.44
N ARG A 288 10.81 4.20 -6.68
CA ARG A 288 10.44 5.19 -7.68
C ARG A 288 10.24 4.52 -9.02
N VAL A 289 9.17 4.93 -9.70
CA VAL A 289 8.96 4.64 -11.11
C VAL A 289 9.92 5.52 -11.92
N ARG A 290 10.82 4.89 -12.67
CA ARG A 290 11.77 5.58 -13.57
C ARG A 290 11.13 5.90 -14.90
N PHE A 291 10.39 4.95 -15.45
CA PHE A 291 9.64 5.11 -16.68
C PHE A 291 8.47 4.13 -16.71
N LEU A 292 7.40 4.54 -17.37
CA LEU A 292 6.38 3.68 -17.93
C LEU A 292 6.43 3.90 -19.44
N LYS A 293 6.44 2.83 -20.22
CA LYS A 293 6.35 2.92 -21.68
C LYS A 293 5.13 2.15 -22.13
N VAL A 294 4.31 2.78 -22.94
CA VAL A 294 3.15 2.14 -23.59
C VAL A 294 3.45 2.03 -25.08
N TRP A 295 3.35 0.81 -25.62
CA TRP A 295 3.49 0.55 -27.04
C TRP A 295 2.22 -0.11 -27.58
N GLU A 296 1.62 0.50 -28.61
CA GLU A 296 0.49 -0.07 -29.35
C GLU A 296 0.72 0.14 -30.85
N LYS A 297 0.27 -0.81 -31.68
CA LYS A 297 0.48 -0.78 -33.14
C LYS A 297 -0.13 0.46 -33.79
N SER A 298 -1.24 0.97 -33.26
CA SER A 298 -1.89 2.19 -33.75
C SER A 298 -1.14 3.47 -33.38
N GLY A 299 -0.10 3.40 -32.54
CA GLY A 299 0.75 4.54 -32.21
C GLY A 299 0.04 5.71 -31.51
N TYR A 300 -1.03 5.43 -30.75
CA TYR A 300 -1.73 6.51 -30.04
C TYR A 300 -0.87 7.08 -28.91
N ASN A 301 -1.16 8.33 -28.52
CA ASN A 301 -0.57 8.94 -27.34
C ASN A 301 -1.28 8.49 -26.06
N THR A 302 -0.52 8.33 -24.98
CA THR A 302 -1.00 7.97 -23.65
C THR A 302 -0.73 9.05 -22.63
N VAL A 303 -1.69 9.24 -21.71
CA VAL A 303 -1.48 10.04 -20.50
C VAL A 303 -1.17 9.11 -19.34
N GLU A 304 -0.07 9.38 -18.65
CA GLU A 304 0.45 8.52 -17.59
C GLU A 304 0.44 9.28 -16.27
N TRP A 305 -0.18 8.69 -15.25
CA TRP A 305 -0.26 9.24 -13.91
C TRP A 305 0.41 8.30 -12.93
N VAL A 306 1.20 8.86 -12.01
CA VAL A 306 1.82 8.09 -10.92
C VAL A 306 1.58 8.80 -9.61
N ARG A 307 1.08 8.08 -8.61
CA ARG A 307 1.00 8.57 -7.23
C ARG A 307 1.60 7.58 -6.26
N TYR A 308 2.16 8.13 -5.19
CA TYR A 308 2.80 7.38 -4.12
C TYR A 308 2.02 7.61 -2.82
N ILE A 309 1.76 6.55 -2.07
CA ILE A 309 1.04 6.61 -0.80
C ILE A 309 1.69 5.64 0.17
N SER A 310 2.20 6.12 1.30
CA SER A 310 2.53 5.26 2.43
C SER A 310 1.45 5.33 3.49
N ARG A 311 1.08 4.20 4.07
CA ARG A 311 0.15 4.10 5.19
C ARG A 311 0.74 3.21 6.29
N ALA A 312 0.16 3.30 7.48
CA ALA A 312 0.47 2.34 8.53
C ALA A 312 0.01 0.93 8.12
N GLY A 313 0.89 -0.06 8.26
CA GLY A 313 0.54 -1.47 8.37
C GLY A 313 0.35 -1.82 9.85
N SER A 314 1.11 -2.79 10.37
CA SER A 314 1.26 -2.97 11.83
C SER A 314 2.33 -2.02 12.35
N TYR A 315 1.91 -0.88 12.92
CA TYR A 315 2.81 0.14 13.45
C TYR A 315 2.68 0.23 14.97
N GLU A 316 3.53 -0.53 15.67
CA GLU A 316 3.42 -0.87 17.07
C GLU A 316 4.66 -0.45 17.87
N ILE A 317 4.43 0.19 19.01
CA ILE A 317 5.46 0.63 19.94
C ILE A 317 5.19 0.04 21.31
N ARG A 318 6.04 -0.88 21.77
CA ARG A 318 5.93 -1.47 23.12
C ARG A 318 6.24 -0.42 24.19
N CYS A 319 5.55 -0.51 25.31
CA CYS A 319 5.64 0.43 26.44
C CYS A 319 5.52 -0.30 27.79
#